data_AF-A0A660W516-F1
#
_entry.id   AF-A0A660W516-F1
#
_cell.length_a   1.000
_cell.length_b   1.000
_cell.length_c   1.000
_cell.angle_alpha   90.00
_cell.angle_beta   90.00
_cell.angle_gamma   90.00
#
_symmetry.space_group_name_H-M   'P 1'
#
loop_
_entity.id
_entity.type
_entity.pdbx_description
1 polymer ?
#
loop_
_entity_poly.entity_id
_entity_poly.type
_entity_poly.pdbx_seq_one_letter_code
_entity_poly.pdbx_strand_id
1 'polypeptide(L)'
;MQLIAQTGPRGKVIQQNATRLAQALAQGSTTMYIEKDVFSDNDVVTVGEEDILITAHGTTCTVTRAQNGTTDSAHASGANVRLASGAELLSHTFDGSTYLSAIRAGGELEAALGIEIDGTIKYIAATSPYQLELFFPMNRYQPANNTTIRVLAWIWVDEAVLWAQMQA
;
A
#
# COMPACT_ATOMS: atom_id res chain seq x y z
N MET A 1 -4.76 -27.19 3.24
CA MET A 1 -4.28 -25.96 2.59
C MET A 1 -2.85 -25.75 3.04
N GLN A 2 -1.89 -25.78 2.12
CA GLN A 2 -0.46 -25.77 2.44
C GLN A 2 0.02 -24.32 2.50
N LEU A 3 0.85 -23.99 3.49
CA LEU A 3 1.41 -22.64 3.60
C LEU A 3 2.60 -22.48 2.65
N ILE A 4 2.61 -21.39 1.89
CA ILE A 4 3.70 -21.01 0.98
C ILE A 4 4.65 -20.04 1.68
N ALA A 5 4.11 -18.97 2.26
CA ALA A 5 4.87 -17.93 2.95
C ALA A 5 4.01 -17.28 4.03
N GLN A 6 4.63 -16.77 5.09
CA GLN A 6 3.96 -16.01 6.15
C GLN A 6 4.91 -15.01 6.79
N THR A 7 4.34 -13.98 7.40
CA THR A 7 5.05 -12.98 8.23
C THR A 7 5.47 -13.52 9.61
N GLY A 8 5.21 -14.79 9.89
CA GLY A 8 5.48 -15.42 11.18
C GLY A 8 4.36 -15.23 12.21
N PRO A 9 4.45 -15.90 13.37
CA PRO A 9 3.37 -15.98 14.36
C PRO A 9 3.05 -14.66 15.06
N ARG A 10 3.96 -13.69 15.03
CA ARG A 10 3.79 -12.37 15.65
C ARG A 10 3.54 -11.25 14.63
N GLY A 11 3.43 -11.58 13.34
CA GLY A 11 3.32 -10.59 12.29
C GLY A 11 4.60 -9.77 12.08
N LYS A 12 4.45 -8.66 11.36
CA LYS A 12 5.50 -7.68 11.05
C LYS A 12 5.03 -6.30 11.52
N VAL A 13 5.94 -5.54 12.10
CA VAL A 13 5.73 -4.14 12.46
C VAL A 13 5.78 -3.28 11.19
N ILE A 14 4.77 -2.45 11.00
CA ILE A 14 4.66 -1.46 9.92
C ILE A 14 4.59 -0.08 10.55
N GLN A 15 5.43 0.84 10.07
CA GLN A 15 5.42 2.25 10.46
C GLN A 15 4.39 3.02 9.62
N GLN A 16 3.96 4.18 10.12
CA GLN A 16 3.06 5.05 9.37
C GLN A 16 3.60 5.37 7.98
N ASN A 17 2.79 5.12 6.95
CA ASN A 17 3.13 5.38 5.54
C ASN A 17 1.93 5.90 4.73
N ALA A 18 0.89 6.33 5.45
CA ALA A 18 -0.25 7.03 4.89
C ALA A 18 -0.72 8.12 5.86
N THR A 19 -1.28 9.17 5.29
CA THR A 19 -1.78 10.35 5.98
C THR A 19 -2.97 10.92 5.21
N ARG A 20 -3.38 12.14 5.51
CA ARG A 20 -4.41 12.85 4.77
C ARG A 20 -3.96 14.24 4.36
N LEU A 21 -4.60 14.76 3.33
CA LEU A 21 -4.47 16.16 2.96
C LEU A 21 -5.04 17.05 4.07
N ALA A 22 -4.22 17.92 4.64
CA ALA A 22 -4.67 18.93 5.60
C ALA A 22 -5.48 20.05 4.93
N GLN A 23 -5.26 20.29 3.64
CA GLN A 23 -5.99 21.28 2.84
C GLN A 23 -6.29 20.73 1.45
N ALA A 24 -7.26 21.32 0.74
CA ALA A 24 -7.52 20.96 -0.64
C ALA A 24 -6.28 21.22 -1.52
N LEU A 25 -5.98 20.28 -2.42
CA LEU A 25 -4.89 20.39 -3.37
C LEU A 25 -5.46 20.77 -4.74
N ALA A 26 -5.27 22.03 -5.13
CA ALA A 26 -5.75 22.52 -6.42
C ALA A 26 -4.89 22.00 -7.58
N GLN A 27 -5.51 21.82 -8.75
CA GLN A 27 -4.81 21.43 -9.99
C GLN A 27 -3.61 22.36 -10.25
N GLY A 28 -2.47 21.81 -10.63
CA GLY A 28 -1.23 22.55 -10.90
C GLY A 28 -0.49 23.07 -9.66
N SER A 29 -0.99 22.84 -8.44
CA SER A 29 -0.29 23.24 -7.23
C SER A 29 1.05 22.52 -7.08
N THR A 30 2.10 23.25 -6.73
CA THR A 30 3.42 22.69 -6.40
C THR A 30 3.64 22.55 -4.89
N THR A 31 2.64 22.92 -4.08
CA THR A 31 2.65 22.81 -2.63
C THR A 31 1.49 21.93 -2.18
N MET A 32 1.78 20.96 -1.32
CA MET A 32 0.80 20.03 -0.76
C MET A 32 0.86 20.10 0.77
N TYR A 33 -0.30 20.24 1.41
CA TYR A 33 -0.41 20.29 2.86
C TYR A 33 -0.91 18.94 3.37
N ILE A 34 -0.14 18.26 4.22
CA ILE A 34 -0.47 16.97 4.80
C ILE A 34 -0.54 17.05 6.33
N GLU A 35 -1.37 16.22 6.95
CA GLU A 35 -1.63 16.25 8.39
C GLU A 35 -0.41 15.81 9.23
N LYS A 36 0.40 14.89 8.69
CA LYS A 36 1.59 14.36 9.35
C LYS A 36 2.73 14.20 8.34
N ASP A 37 3.94 14.55 8.77
CA ASP A 37 5.17 14.37 8.00
C ASP A 37 5.68 12.94 8.16
N VAL A 38 5.27 12.07 7.24
CA VAL A 38 5.52 10.61 7.28
C VAL A 38 6.25 10.10 6.04
N PHE A 39 6.56 11.00 5.11
CA PHE A 39 7.21 10.68 3.84
C PHE A 39 8.61 11.29 3.79
N SER A 40 9.42 10.83 2.84
CA SER A 40 10.77 11.32 2.59
C SER A 40 10.86 12.04 1.24
N ASP A 41 11.94 12.79 1.05
CA ASP A 41 12.26 13.36 -0.26
C ASP A 41 12.41 12.24 -1.30
N ASN A 42 11.86 12.46 -2.50
CA ASN A 42 11.77 11.53 -3.61
C ASN A 42 10.78 10.38 -3.45
N ASP A 43 10.00 10.33 -2.36
CA ASP A 43 8.86 9.42 -2.30
C ASP A 43 7.80 9.83 -3.34
N VAL A 44 7.22 8.81 -3.97
CA VAL A 44 5.99 8.98 -4.77
C VAL A 44 4.82 8.57 -3.89
N VAL A 45 3.83 9.46 -3.77
CA VAL A 45 2.59 9.23 -3.05
C VAL A 45 1.41 9.22 -4.01
N THR A 46 0.40 8.43 -3.71
CA THR A 46 -0.86 8.41 -4.44
C THR A 46 -1.94 9.17 -3.67
N VAL A 47 -2.62 10.10 -4.35
CA VAL A 47 -3.83 10.79 -3.87
C VAL A 47 -4.95 10.55 -4.87
N GLY A 48 -6.00 9.85 -4.46
CA GLY A 48 -7.01 9.35 -5.40
C GLY A 48 -6.37 8.39 -6.43
N GLU A 49 -6.35 8.79 -7.70
CA GLU A 49 -5.73 8.07 -8.82
C GLU A 49 -4.45 8.76 -9.33
N GLU A 50 -3.98 9.81 -8.66
CA GLU A 50 -2.82 10.58 -9.07
C GLU A 50 -1.59 10.22 -8.25
N ASP A 51 -0.47 9.99 -8.94
CA ASP A 51 0.85 9.83 -8.33
C ASP A 51 1.58 11.18 -8.32
N ILE A 52 2.12 11.53 -7.17
CA ILE A 52 2.74 12.82 -6.87
C ILE A 52 4.11 12.57 -6.25
N LEU A 53 5.16 13.16 -6.82
CA LEU A 53 6.53 13.10 -6.29
C LEU A 53 6.71 14.18 -5.22
N ILE A 54 7.17 13.80 -4.04
CA ILE A 54 7.61 14.73 -3.00
C ILE A 54 9.04 15.15 -3.30
N THR A 55 9.26 16.43 -3.56
CA THR A 55 10.60 16.99 -3.81
C THR A 55 11.21 17.63 -2.57
N ALA A 56 10.37 18.04 -1.62
CA ALA A 56 10.76 18.40 -0.27
C ALA A 56 9.65 17.98 0.72
N HIS A 57 9.98 17.12 1.68
CA HIS A 57 9.06 16.64 2.71
C HIS A 57 8.79 17.68 3.82
N GLY A 58 7.90 17.35 4.76
CA GLY A 58 7.31 18.26 5.73
C GLY A 58 5.79 18.18 5.73
N THR A 59 5.13 18.75 6.74
CA THR A 59 3.66 18.92 6.71
C THR A 59 3.19 19.91 5.64
N THR A 60 4.10 20.75 5.16
CA THR A 60 3.98 21.53 3.93
C THR A 60 5.03 21.03 2.95
N CYS A 61 4.64 20.14 2.04
CA CYS A 61 5.55 19.54 1.07
C CYS A 61 5.65 20.41 -0.19
N THR A 62 6.82 20.39 -0.84
CA THR A 62 6.93 20.75 -2.25
C THR A 62 6.79 19.49 -3.10
N VAL A 63 6.03 19.57 -4.19
CA VAL A 63 5.66 18.40 -4.99
C VAL A 63 5.76 18.65 -6.50
N THR A 64 6.00 17.57 -7.24
CA THR A 64 5.79 17.48 -8.69
C THR A 64 4.64 16.51 -8.95
N ARG A 65 3.59 17.01 -9.61
CA ARG A 65 2.34 16.29 -9.85
C ARG A 65 2.40 15.38 -11.09
N ALA A 66 1.33 14.62 -11.32
CA ALA A 66 1.15 13.81 -12.55
C ALA A 66 2.32 12.88 -12.88
N GLN A 67 2.83 12.15 -11.88
CA GLN A 67 3.91 11.18 -12.06
C GLN A 67 3.38 9.85 -12.61
N ASN A 68 4.30 9.01 -13.09
CA ASN A 68 4.00 7.65 -13.55
C ASN A 68 2.88 7.57 -14.62
N GLY A 69 2.68 8.64 -15.40
CA GLY A 69 1.63 8.71 -16.42
C GLY A 69 0.23 9.00 -15.88
N THR A 70 0.09 9.35 -14.59
CA THR A 70 -1.17 9.82 -14.00
C THR A 70 -1.49 11.25 -14.43
N THR A 71 -2.72 11.70 -14.17
CA THR A 71 -3.18 13.05 -14.54
C THR A 71 -3.36 13.90 -13.29
N ASP A 72 -2.88 15.15 -13.37
CA ASP A 72 -3.09 16.17 -12.34
C ASP A 72 -4.58 16.52 -12.21
N SER A 73 -5.15 16.32 -11.02
CA SER A 73 -6.55 16.60 -10.69
C SER A 73 -6.69 17.39 -9.38
N ALA A 74 -7.83 18.02 -9.15
CA ALA A 74 -8.08 18.66 -7.85
C ALA A 74 -8.47 17.62 -6.79
N HIS A 75 -7.91 17.71 -5.59
CA HIS A 75 -8.23 16.82 -4.46
C HIS A 75 -8.78 17.63 -3.27
N ALA A 76 -9.80 17.08 -2.59
CA ALA A 76 -10.38 17.71 -1.42
C ALA A 76 -9.50 17.56 -0.17
N SER A 77 -9.66 18.48 0.79
CA SER A 77 -9.13 18.29 2.14
C SER A 77 -9.67 16.98 2.74
N GLY A 78 -8.82 16.29 3.52
CA GLY A 78 -9.11 14.98 4.10
C GLY A 78 -8.91 13.81 3.14
N ALA A 79 -8.57 14.04 1.87
CA ALA A 79 -8.26 12.94 0.94
C ALA A 79 -7.05 12.14 1.43
N ASN A 80 -7.10 10.83 1.24
CA ASN A 80 -6.02 9.93 1.63
C ASN A 80 -4.78 10.18 0.78
N VAL A 81 -3.63 10.27 1.44
CA VAL A 81 -2.31 10.34 0.81
C VAL A 81 -1.55 9.11 1.28
N ARG A 82 -1.12 8.25 0.36
CA ARG A 82 -0.47 6.98 0.69
C ARG A 82 0.81 6.80 -0.11
N LEU A 83 1.85 6.20 0.48
CA LEU A 83 3.06 5.86 -0.27
C LEU A 83 2.71 4.97 -1.46
N ALA A 84 3.08 5.33 -2.69
CA ALA A 84 2.63 4.62 -3.89
C ALA A 84 3.06 3.15 -3.89
N SER A 85 4.27 2.86 -3.40
CA SER A 85 4.82 1.51 -3.27
C SER A 85 4.27 0.70 -2.10
N GLY A 86 3.59 1.35 -1.14
CA GLY A 86 3.16 0.73 0.12
C GLY A 86 4.32 0.22 0.99
N ALA A 87 3.98 -0.19 2.21
CA ALA A 87 4.94 -0.88 3.08
C ALA A 87 4.85 -2.38 2.84
N GLU A 88 5.98 -3.03 2.57
CA GLU A 88 6.00 -4.47 2.35
C GLU A 88 5.65 -5.22 3.65
N LEU A 89 4.57 -5.99 3.62
CA LEU A 89 4.16 -6.87 4.70
C LEU A 89 4.74 -8.29 4.51
N LEU A 90 4.59 -8.85 3.31
CA LEU A 90 5.10 -10.18 2.93
C LEU A 90 5.54 -10.16 1.46
N SER A 91 6.60 -10.88 1.12
CA SER A 91 7.06 -11.05 -0.26
C SER A 91 7.42 -12.51 -0.52
N HIS A 92 7.07 -13.02 -1.70
CA HIS A 92 7.45 -14.35 -2.14
C HIS A 92 7.69 -14.38 -3.64
N THR A 93 8.81 -14.95 -4.07
CA THR A 93 9.15 -15.20 -5.47
C THR A 93 8.88 -16.66 -5.80
N PHE A 94 8.05 -16.90 -6.80
CA PHE A 94 7.62 -18.23 -7.21
C PHE A 94 8.58 -18.84 -8.22
N ASP A 95 8.72 -20.17 -8.19
CA ASP A 95 9.54 -20.97 -9.11
C ASP A 95 8.76 -21.46 -10.34
N GLY A 96 7.45 -21.15 -10.42
CA GLY A 96 6.55 -21.62 -11.46
C GLY A 96 5.95 -23.01 -11.22
N SER A 97 6.28 -23.70 -10.12
CA SER A 97 5.79 -25.05 -9.83
C SER A 97 4.58 -25.09 -8.89
N THR A 98 4.41 -24.04 -8.08
CA THR A 98 3.41 -23.97 -7.01
C THR A 98 2.17 -23.19 -7.43
N TYR A 99 0.99 -23.73 -7.13
CA TYR A 99 -0.27 -22.98 -7.23
C TYR A 99 -0.46 -22.13 -5.97
N LEU A 100 -0.87 -20.88 -6.14
CA LEU A 100 -1.42 -20.03 -5.11
C LEU A 100 -2.94 -20.17 -5.15
N SER A 101 -3.58 -20.44 -4.01
CA SER A 101 -5.04 -20.51 -3.87
C SER A 101 -5.62 -19.35 -3.08
N ALA A 102 -4.85 -18.77 -2.16
CA ALA A 102 -5.30 -17.63 -1.37
C ALA A 102 -4.15 -16.79 -0.81
N ILE A 103 -4.46 -15.52 -0.58
CA ILE A 103 -3.69 -14.63 0.27
C ILE A 103 -4.62 -14.14 1.38
N ARG A 104 -4.12 -14.17 2.62
CA ARG A 104 -4.80 -13.58 3.78
C ARG A 104 -3.90 -12.56 4.41
N ALA A 105 -4.47 -11.43 4.81
CA ALA A 105 -3.74 -10.41 5.54
C ALA A 105 -4.67 -9.65 6.47
N GLY A 106 -4.15 -9.18 7.59
CA GLY A 106 -4.93 -8.49 8.59
C GLY A 106 -4.08 -7.96 9.73
N GLY A 107 -4.73 -7.49 10.79
CA GLY A 107 -4.08 -6.99 11.99
C GLY A 107 -5.07 -6.61 13.07
N GLU A 108 -4.60 -5.85 14.06
CA GLU A 108 -5.42 -5.39 15.19
C GLU A 108 -6.11 -4.04 14.92
N LEU A 109 -5.97 -3.49 13.71
CA LEU A 109 -6.48 -2.17 13.34
C LEU A 109 -6.92 -2.06 11.87
N GLU A 110 -7.57 -0.94 11.58
CA GLU A 110 -7.95 -0.56 10.21
C GLU A 110 -6.72 -0.18 9.37
N ALA A 111 -6.52 -0.87 8.27
CA ALA A 111 -5.44 -0.67 7.32
C ALA A 111 -5.99 -0.86 5.90
N ALA A 112 -5.33 -0.24 4.92
CA ALA A 112 -5.47 -0.68 3.55
C ALA A 112 -4.42 -1.74 3.25
N LEU A 113 -4.82 -2.84 2.63
CA LEU A 113 -3.95 -3.94 2.25
C LEU A 113 -3.98 -4.08 0.73
N GLY A 114 -2.80 -4.28 0.14
CA GLY A 114 -2.63 -4.39 -1.30
C GLY A 114 -1.94 -5.68 -1.70
N ILE A 115 -2.23 -6.15 -2.91
CA ILE A 115 -1.49 -7.24 -3.56
C ILE A 115 -0.81 -6.67 -4.79
N GLU A 116 0.51 -6.80 -4.80
CA GLU A 116 1.35 -6.48 -5.94
C GLU A 116 1.85 -7.75 -6.61
N ILE A 117 1.82 -7.77 -7.93
CA ILE A 117 2.35 -8.85 -8.76
C ILE A 117 3.32 -8.22 -9.77
N ASP A 118 4.59 -8.62 -9.72
CA ASP A 118 5.66 -8.16 -10.60
C ASP A 118 5.73 -6.62 -10.73
N GLY A 119 5.75 -5.93 -9.58
CA GLY A 119 5.88 -4.46 -9.53
C GLY A 119 4.58 -3.70 -9.82
N THR A 120 3.48 -4.40 -10.12
CA THR A 120 2.17 -3.77 -10.37
C THR A 120 1.18 -4.11 -9.28
N ILE A 121 0.64 -3.09 -8.61
CA ILE A 121 -0.44 -3.27 -7.64
C ILE A 121 -1.71 -3.67 -8.39
N LYS A 122 -2.26 -4.85 -8.09
CA LYS A 122 -3.46 -5.40 -8.75
C LYS A 122 -4.71 -5.24 -7.91
N TYR A 123 -4.57 -5.27 -6.58
CA TYR A 123 -5.67 -5.22 -5.65
C TYR A 123 -5.32 -4.30 -4.49
N ILE A 124 -6.29 -3.51 -4.05
CA ILE A 124 -6.26 -2.76 -2.79
C ILE A 124 -7.63 -2.90 -2.16
N ALA A 125 -7.67 -3.24 -0.89
CA ALA A 125 -8.89 -3.27 -0.10
C ALA A 125 -8.60 -2.77 1.32
N ALA A 126 -9.57 -2.10 1.94
CA ALA A 126 -9.46 -1.64 3.32
C ALA A 126 -10.11 -2.64 4.27
N THR A 127 -9.51 -2.86 5.42
CA THR A 127 -10.19 -3.46 6.56
C THR A 127 -11.17 -2.46 7.18
N SER A 128 -12.04 -2.93 8.05
CA SER A 128 -13.02 -2.13 8.79
C SER A 128 -13.07 -2.58 10.25
N PRO A 129 -13.77 -1.87 11.16
CA PRO A 129 -13.86 -2.28 12.56
C PRO A 129 -14.54 -3.64 12.72
N TYR A 130 -15.31 -4.06 11.71
CA TYR A 130 -16.05 -5.32 11.69
C TYR A 130 -15.33 -6.42 10.90
N GLN A 131 -14.30 -6.07 10.14
CA GLN A 131 -13.52 -7.00 9.32
C GLN A 131 -12.07 -6.55 9.27
N LEU A 132 -11.27 -7.05 10.22
CA LEU A 132 -9.84 -6.75 10.35
C LEU A 132 -8.93 -7.72 9.56
N GLU A 133 -9.53 -8.69 8.87
CA GLU A 133 -8.85 -9.62 7.98
C GLU A 133 -9.47 -9.56 6.58
N LEU A 134 -8.60 -9.46 5.58
CA LEU A 134 -8.95 -9.57 4.18
C LEU A 134 -8.50 -10.91 3.62
N PHE A 135 -9.40 -11.53 2.87
CA PHE A 135 -9.17 -12.76 2.14
C PHE A 135 -9.22 -12.46 0.65
N PHE A 136 -8.11 -12.72 -0.03
CA PHE A 136 -7.97 -12.59 -1.48
C PHE A 136 -7.95 -14.00 -2.09
N PRO A 137 -9.08 -14.48 -2.64
CA PRO A 137 -9.12 -15.76 -3.33
C PRO A 137 -8.32 -15.67 -4.63
N MET A 138 -7.40 -16.61 -4.83
CA MET A 138 -6.55 -16.71 -6.02
C MET A 138 -6.81 -18.06 -6.68
N ASN A 139 -7.99 -18.27 -7.26
CA ASN A 139 -8.45 -19.61 -7.67
C ASN A 139 -7.45 -20.35 -8.59
N ARG A 140 -6.58 -21.17 -7.99
CA ARG A 140 -5.48 -21.92 -8.63
C ARG A 140 -4.65 -21.05 -9.58
N TYR A 141 -4.28 -19.86 -9.14
CA TYR A 141 -3.32 -19.05 -9.89
C TYR A 141 -1.94 -19.71 -9.81
N GLN A 142 -1.31 -20.00 -10.93
CA GLN A 142 0.07 -20.48 -10.98
C GLN A 142 0.96 -19.33 -11.46
N PRO A 143 1.65 -18.62 -10.57
CA PRO A 143 2.59 -17.59 -10.96
C PRO A 143 3.69 -18.20 -11.84
N ALA A 144 4.22 -17.43 -12.81
CA ALA A 144 5.34 -17.89 -13.62
C ALA A 144 6.62 -17.99 -12.78
N ASN A 145 7.64 -18.66 -13.31
CA ASN A 145 8.96 -18.66 -12.67
C ASN A 145 9.49 -17.22 -12.55
N ASN A 146 10.04 -16.89 -11.39
CA ASN A 146 10.50 -15.57 -10.96
C ASN A 146 9.40 -14.51 -10.77
N THR A 147 8.11 -14.86 -10.88
CA THR A 147 7.05 -13.92 -10.51
C THR A 147 7.13 -13.65 -9.00
N THR A 148 7.21 -12.38 -8.64
CA THR A 148 7.19 -11.94 -7.24
C THR A 148 5.83 -11.38 -6.89
N ILE A 149 5.24 -11.91 -5.82
CA ILE A 149 4.01 -11.39 -5.25
C ILE A 149 4.35 -10.76 -3.90
N ARG A 150 3.86 -9.54 -3.69
CA ARG A 150 4.01 -8.82 -2.43
C ARG A 150 2.65 -8.48 -1.85
N VAL A 151 2.52 -8.66 -0.55
CA VAL A 151 1.44 -8.09 0.25
C VAL A 151 1.96 -6.78 0.80
N LEU A 152 1.23 -5.70 0.52
CA LEU A 152 1.54 -4.35 0.93
C LEU A 152 0.52 -3.88 1.97
N ALA A 153 0.92 -2.94 2.82
CA ALA A 153 0.04 -2.32 3.78
C ALA A 153 0.18 -0.79 3.78
N TRP A 154 -0.92 -0.12 4.12
CA TRP A 154 -0.97 1.30 4.41
C TRP A 154 -1.72 1.53 5.72
N ILE A 155 -1.10 2.29 6.63
CA ILE A 155 -1.65 2.60 7.95
C ILE A 155 -1.57 4.11 8.23
N TRP A 156 -2.55 4.61 9.01
CA TRP A 156 -2.67 6.02 9.42
C TRP A 156 -2.31 6.26 10.89
N VAL A 157 -1.89 5.22 11.59
CA VAL A 157 -1.37 5.28 12.96
C VAL A 157 0.15 5.19 12.94
N ASP A 158 0.80 5.65 14.01
CA ASP A 158 2.27 5.75 14.08
C ASP A 158 2.95 4.40 13.83
N GLU A 159 2.40 3.33 14.42
CA GLU A 159 2.90 1.96 14.25
C GLU A 159 1.76 0.95 14.37
N ALA A 160 1.86 -0.16 13.62
CA ALA A 160 0.94 -1.30 13.68
C ALA A 160 1.67 -2.63 13.54
N VAL A 161 1.15 -3.68 14.18
CA VAL A 161 1.52 -5.06 13.87
C VAL A 161 0.47 -5.64 12.93
N LEU A 162 0.91 -6.00 11.72
CA LEU A 162 0.07 -6.66 10.71
C LEU A 162 0.64 -8.04 10.41
N TRP A 163 -0.18 -8.91 9.84
CA TRP A 163 0.25 -10.24 9.41
C TRP A 163 -0.28 -10.54 8.02
N ALA A 164 0.46 -11.39 7.30
CA ALA A 164 0.01 -11.94 6.04
C ALA A 164 0.49 -13.38 5.85
N GLN A 165 -0.25 -14.13 5.05
CA GLN A 165 0.10 -15.47 4.62
C GLN A 165 -0.36 -15.75 3.18
N MET A 166 0.42 -16.56 2.48
CA MET A 166 0.13 -17.09 1.15
C MET A 166 -0.06 -18.60 1.25
N GLN A 167 -1.07 -19.10 0.55
CA GLN A 167 -1.54 -20.48 0.69
C GLN A 167 -1.70 -21.14 -0.68
N ALA A 168 -1.30 -22.41 -0.77
CA ALA A 168 -1.51 -23.31 -1.91
C ALA A 168 -2.81 -24.10 -1.75
#